data_AF-X0BQA3-F1
#
_entry.id   AF-X0BQA3-F1
#
_cell.length_a   1.000
_cell.length_b   1.000
_cell.length_c   1.000
_cell.angle_alpha   90.00
_cell.angle_beta   90.00
_cell.angle_gamma   90.00
#
_symmetry.space_group_name_H-M   'P 1'
#
loop_
_entity.id
_entity.type
_entity.pdbx_description
1 polymer ?
#
loop_
_entity_poly.entity_id
_entity_poly.type
_entity_poly.pdbx_seq_one_letter_code
_entity_poly.pdbx_strand_id
1 'polypeptide(L)' 'MQSYNWNNSITNHDYSKQPFSQVFFGNPTSKTKGASGGKITLIYEAGECVKKLNLKATQTGKGYQIQAGFK' A
#
# COMPACT_ATOMS: atom_id res chain seq x y z
N MET A 1 -29.17 -10.57 0.98
CA MET A 1 -28.00 -9.97 0.32
C MET A 1 -27.56 -10.91 -0.78
N GLN A 2 -27.62 -10.50 -2.04
CA GLN A 2 -27.13 -11.30 -3.18
C GLN A 2 -25.63 -11.02 -3.38
N SER A 3 -24.79 -12.04 -3.28
CA SER A 3 -23.37 -11.98 -3.62
C SER A 3 -23.20 -12.38 -5.09
N TYR A 4 -22.66 -11.49 -5.91
CA TYR A 4 -22.34 -11.79 -7.30
C TYR A 4 -21.06 -12.63 -7.39
N ASN A 5 -21.05 -13.59 -8.32
CA ASN A 5 -20.01 -14.63 -8.51
C ASN A 5 -18.62 -14.11 -8.96
N TRP A 6 -18.44 -12.78 -9.05
CA TRP A 6 -17.15 -12.15 -9.41
C TRP A 6 -16.27 -11.87 -8.20
N ASN A 7 -16.87 -11.74 -7.01
CA ASN A 7 -16.11 -11.66 -5.77
C ASN A 7 -16.21 -13.04 -5.12
N ASN A 8 -15.25 -13.91 -5.42
CA ASN A 8 -15.16 -15.19 -4.72
C ASN A 8 -15.14 -14.84 -3.23
N SER A 9 -16.14 -15.31 -2.48
CA SER A 9 -16.38 -14.98 -1.07
C SER A 9 -15.32 -15.60 -0.15
N ILE A 10 -14.08 -15.68 -0.63
CA ILE A 10 -12.87 -16.05 0.06
C ILE A 10 -12.60 -14.96 1.09
N THR A 11 -13.02 -15.25 2.32
CA THR A 11 -12.59 -14.62 3.58
C THR A 11 -11.13 -14.95 3.93
N ASN A 12 -10.30 -15.34 2.95
CA ASN A 12 -9.02 -15.99 3.18
C ASN A 12 -7.87 -15.19 2.54
N HIS A 13 -7.77 -13.91 2.88
CA HIS A 13 -6.48 -13.23 2.81
C HIS A 13 -5.64 -13.69 3.99
N ASP A 14 -5.07 -14.90 3.88
CA ASP A 14 -4.06 -15.37 4.83
C ASP A 14 -2.81 -14.51 4.66
N TYR A 15 -2.77 -13.39 5.38
CA TYR A 15 -1.69 -12.41 5.33
C TYR A 15 -0.35 -13.04 5.71
N SER A 16 -0.34 -14.15 6.46
CA SER A 16 0.88 -14.87 6.81
C SER A 16 1.56 -15.51 5.59
N LYS A 17 0.82 -15.71 4.50
CA LYS A 17 1.31 -16.23 3.22
C LYS A 17 1.51 -15.15 2.17
N GLN A 18 1.36 -13.87 2.52
CA GLN A 18 1.58 -12.80 1.55
C GLN A 18 3.05 -12.75 1.16
N PRO A 19 3.38 -12.90 -0.14
CA PRO A 19 4.77 -12.90 -0.58
C PRO A 19 5.42 -11.53 -0.35
N PHE A 20 6.70 -11.56 0.01
CA PHE A 20 7.50 -10.34 0.13
C PHE A 20 7.47 -9.53 -1.16
N SER A 21 7.16 -8.25 -1.03
CA SER A 21 7.10 -7.27 -2.10
C SER A 21 7.84 -6.00 -1.69
N GLN A 22 8.51 -5.37 -2.64
CA GLN A 22 9.18 -4.09 -2.46
C GLN A 22 8.85 -3.16 -3.61
N VAL A 23 8.44 -1.94 -3.29
CA VAL A 23 8.04 -0.92 -4.27
C VAL A 23 8.47 0.46 -3.82
N PHE A 24 8.68 1.36 -4.77
CA PHE A 24 8.93 2.77 -4.52
C PHE A 24 7.73 3.61 -4.98
N PHE A 25 7.21 4.44 -4.08
CA PHE A 25 6.19 5.43 -4.39
C PHE A 25 6.83 6.83 -4.39
N GLY A 26 6.83 7.47 -5.55
CA GLY A 26 7.31 8.84 -5.70
C GLY A 26 6.34 9.87 -5.11
N ASN A 27 6.87 11.03 -4.72
CA ASN A 27 6.06 12.18 -4.36
C ASN A 27 5.16 12.60 -5.54
N PRO A 28 3.88 12.93 -5.29
CA PRO A 28 2.95 13.28 -6.36
C PRO A 28 3.39 14.55 -7.08
N THR A 29 3.25 14.53 -8.40
CA THR A 29 3.52 15.69 -9.27
C THR A 29 2.25 16.11 -9.99
N SER A 30 2.19 17.38 -10.39
CA SER A 30 1.07 17.93 -11.15
C SER A 30 1.60 18.75 -12.32
N LYS A 31 0.86 18.72 -13.44
CA LYS A 31 1.12 19.58 -14.60
C LYS A 31 0.38 20.92 -14.51
N THR A 32 -0.48 21.10 -13.50
CA THR A 32 -1.24 22.34 -13.30
C THR A 32 -0.29 23.48 -12.94
N LYS A 33 -0.35 24.58 -13.70
CA LYS A 33 0.49 25.76 -13.46
C LYS A 33 0.30 26.29 -12.04
N GLY A 34 1.40 26.48 -11.32
CA GLY A 34 1.42 26.96 -9.93
C GLY A 34 1.32 25.87 -8.87
N ALA A 35 1.01 24.62 -9.23
CA ALA A 35 1.01 23.50 -8.27
C ALA A 35 2.45 22.97 -8.07
N SER A 36 2.92 22.94 -6.82
CA SER A 36 4.24 22.41 -6.45
C SER A 36 4.22 21.87 -5.02
N GLY A 37 5.29 21.18 -4.61
CA GLY A 37 5.47 20.74 -3.23
C GLY A 37 4.65 19.51 -2.82
N GLY A 38 4.12 18.75 -3.78
CA GLY A 38 3.41 17.50 -3.51
C GLY A 38 4.28 16.54 -2.69
N LYS A 39 3.71 16.01 -1.60
CA LYS A 39 4.37 15.06 -0.70
C LYS A 39 3.38 14.01 -0.25
N ILE A 40 3.87 12.78 -0.10
CA ILE A 40 3.16 11.75 0.64
C ILE A 40 3.29 12.10 2.13
N THR A 41 2.16 12.32 2.81
CA THR A 41 2.12 12.74 4.23
C THR A 41 1.75 11.61 5.17
N LEU A 42 1.11 10.55 4.67
CA LEU A 42 0.64 9.44 5.46
C LEU A 42 0.78 8.13 4.67
N ILE A 43 1.37 7.14 5.33
CA ILE A 43 1.30 5.74 4.93
C ILE A 43 0.40 5.05 5.95
N TYR A 44 -0.62 4.33 5.49
CA TYR A 44 -1.53 3.60 6.35
C TYR A 44 -1.86 2.24 5.75
N GLU A 45 -2.14 1.28 6.62
CA GLU A 45 -2.68 -0.03 6.27
C GLU A 45 -4.20 0.00 6.43
N ALA A 46 -4.91 -0.75 5.58
CA ALA A 46 -6.36 -0.89 5.66
C ALA A 46 -6.75 -2.37 5.67
N GLY A 47 -7.86 -2.68 6.34
CA GLY A 47 -8.43 -4.04 6.39
C GLY A 47 -7.83 -4.93 7.48
N GLU A 48 -8.00 -6.24 7.33
CA GLU A 48 -7.73 -7.24 8.38
C GLU A 48 -6.24 -7.47 8.67
N CYS A 49 -5.38 -6.94 7.80
CA CYS A 49 -3.94 -7.16 7.78
C CYS A 49 -3.13 -6.01 8.42
N VAL A 50 -3.79 -5.02 9.02
CA VAL A 50 -3.15 -3.88 9.69
C VAL A 50 -2.16 -4.37 10.76
N LYS A 51 -0.90 -3.93 10.68
CA LYS A 51 0.24 -4.32 11.52
C LYS A 51 0.63 -5.80 11.44
N LYS A 52 0.14 -6.53 10.43
CA LYS A 52 0.38 -7.97 10.27
C LYS A 52 1.14 -8.33 9.01
N LEU A 53 1.41 -7.37 8.12
CA LEU A 53 2.13 -7.61 6.85
C LEU A 53 3.63 -7.30 6.92
N ASN A 54 4.22 -7.19 8.11
CA ASN A 54 5.62 -6.77 8.26
C ASN A 54 5.93 -5.50 7.43
N LEU A 55 4.98 -4.55 7.41
CA LEU A 55 5.09 -3.34 6.61
C LEU A 55 6.24 -2.48 7.13
N LYS A 56 7.17 -2.14 6.24
CA LYS A 56 8.21 -1.15 6.48
C LYS A 56 8.11 -0.03 5.45
N ALA A 57 7.91 1.19 5.94
CA ALA A 57 7.91 2.41 5.14
C ALA A 57 9.15 3.24 5.46
N THR A 58 10.02 3.43 4.47
CA THR A 58 11.23 4.25 4.62
C THR A 58 11.09 5.50 3.78
N GLN A 59 11.04 6.66 4.43
CA GLN A 59 10.98 7.94 3.74
C GLN A 59 12.32 8.24 3.04
N THR A 60 12.23 8.79 1.84
CA THR A 60 13.35 9.25 1.03
C THR A 60 13.10 10.71 0.63
N GLY A 61 14.12 11.39 0.09
CA GLY A 61 13.92 12.74 -0.46
C GLY A 61 12.93 12.80 -1.63
N LYS A 62 12.60 11.67 -2.26
CA LYS A 62 11.75 11.59 -3.47
C LYS A 62 10.38 10.94 -3.22
N GLY A 63 10.09 10.47 -2.00
CA GLY A 63 8.89 9.69 -1.70
C GLY A 63 9.17 8.61 -0.67
N TYR A 64 8.58 7.41 -0.82
CA TYR A 64 8.72 6.30 0.13
C TYR A 64 9.12 4.99 -0.55
N GLN A 65 10.05 4.28 0.07
CA GLN A 65 10.27 2.86 -0.20
C GLN A 65 9.40 2.04 0.74
N ILE A 66 8.53 1.21 0.18
CA ILE A 66 7.60 0.35 0.89
C ILE A 66 8.03 -1.11 0.71
N GLN A 67 8.08 -1.84 1.81
CA GLN A 67 8.29 -3.28 1.85
C GLN A 67 7.15 -3.91 2.66
N ALA A 68 6.58 -5.00 2.18
CA ALA A 68 5.50 -5.72 2.87
C ALA A 68 5.54 -7.21 2.50
N GLY A 69 5.03 -8.06 3.38
CA GLY A 69 4.98 -9.52 3.21
C GLY A 69 6.16 -10.25 3.83
N PHE A 70 6.20 -11.56 3.58
CA PHE A 70 7.10 -12.52 4.22
C PHE A 70 7.97 -13.23 3.17
N LYS A 71 9.17 -13.65 3.60
CA LYS A 71 10.13 -14.39 2.77
C LYS A 71 9.92 -15.89 2.89
#